data_AF-A0A668TZ30-F1
#
_entry.id   AF-A0A668TZ30-F1
#
_cell.length_a   1.000
_cell.length_b   1.000
_cell.length_c   1.000
_cell.angle_alpha   90.00
_cell.angle_beta   90.00
_cell.angle_gamma   90.00
#
_symmetry.space_group_name_H-M   'P 1'
#
loop_
_entity.id
_entity.type
_entity.pdbx_description
1 polymer ?
#
loop_
_entity_poly.entity_id
_entity_poly.type
_entity_poly.pdbx_seq_one_letter_code
_entity_poly.pdbx_strand_id
1 'polypeptide(L)'
;MNCIKSFWDEEDRKGIHSCPQCRKTFTPRPVLEKNIMLAALVEQLKKTGLQAAPADHCYAGPEDVACDVCTGRKLKAIKSCLVCVISYCEKHIQLHFESPAFAKHKLVAPSKKLQENICSCHDEVMKIFCRTDQQSICYLCTVDEHKGHETVPAAAERTEKQKELEVRRLNIQQRIQEREKDVKLLQQEVEAINGSADKAVEDSEKMFTELIRLIQKRSSDVKQQVRSQQETEVSRVKELQEKLEQEIAELKRKDGELEQLSHTEDHNQFLHNYPSLSALSESTHSSSINIRPLSYFEDVTAAVSETRDKLQDILREEWTNISLTVTEEDVLLSPPEPKTRAGFLKYSHEITLDPNTANTRLLLSEGNRKATFMKQQQSYSDHPDRFTGWCYQVLSRESLTGRCYWEVEWRGGAVLVAVTYKNISRAGWGDECVFGYNDKSWALRCDTNSYIFFHNKVRTVLSGPRSSRVGVYLDHRAGILSFYSVSETMTLLHRVQTTFTQPLYAGLWLWGAATTAELIKVK
;
A
#
# COMPACT_ATOMS: atom_id res chain seq x y z
N MET A 1 -7.10 54.66 19.44
CA MET A 1 -5.94 55.58 19.27
C MET A 1 -4.65 55.02 19.85
N ASN A 2 -4.66 53.91 20.61
CA ASN A 2 -3.45 53.34 21.20
C ASN A 2 -2.44 52.85 20.15
N CYS A 3 -2.91 52.31 19.02
CA CYS A 3 -2.01 51.77 17.98
C CYS A 3 -1.14 52.83 17.29
N ILE A 4 -1.65 54.05 17.10
CA ILE A 4 -0.85 55.15 16.51
C ILE A 4 0.03 55.84 17.56
N LYS A 5 -0.38 55.81 18.83
CA LYS A 5 0.48 56.24 19.94
C LYS A 5 1.70 55.33 20.03
N SER A 6 1.50 54.01 20.10
CA SER A 6 2.61 53.05 20.15
C SER A 6 3.53 53.13 18.92
N PHE A 7 2.98 53.33 17.72
CA PHE A 7 3.77 53.52 16.51
C PHE A 7 4.68 54.76 16.59
N TRP A 8 4.18 55.89 17.11
CA TRP A 8 4.99 57.10 17.28
C TRP A 8 5.90 57.06 18.52
N ASP A 9 5.55 56.29 19.56
CA ASP A 9 6.41 56.07 20.73
C ASP A 9 7.69 55.31 20.35
N GLU A 10 7.65 54.43 19.36
CA GLU A 10 8.85 53.78 18.79
C GLU A 10 9.70 54.76 17.95
N GLU A 11 9.05 55.71 17.25
CA GLU A 11 9.72 56.74 16.44
C GLU A 11 10.29 57.90 17.27
N ASP A 12 9.91 58.04 18.55
CA ASP A 12 10.41 59.11 19.45
C ASP A 12 11.94 59.11 19.58
N ARG A 13 12.60 57.95 19.46
CA ARG A 13 14.07 57.84 19.46
C ARG A 13 14.74 58.45 18.21
N LYS A 14 13.99 58.60 17.12
CA LYS A 14 14.49 59.11 15.82
C LYS A 14 14.17 60.59 15.60
N GLY A 15 13.36 61.21 16.45
CA GLY A 15 13.03 62.64 16.40
C GLY A 15 12.16 63.09 15.22
N ILE A 16 11.73 62.16 14.37
CA ILE A 16 10.91 62.43 13.17
C ILE A 16 9.73 61.45 13.20
N HIS A 17 8.51 61.98 13.30
CA HIS A 17 7.28 61.19 13.33
C HIS A 17 6.64 61.17 11.97
N SER A 18 6.23 60.00 11.48
CA SER A 18 5.62 59.88 10.16
C SER A 18 4.19 59.37 10.21
N CYS A 19 3.31 59.89 9.36
CA CYS A 19 1.97 59.30 9.21
C CYS A 19 2.09 57.93 8.52
N PRO A 20 1.62 56.83 9.12
CA PRO A 20 1.77 55.50 8.52
C PRO A 20 1.02 55.33 7.20
N GLN A 21 -0.01 56.15 6.95
CA GLN A 21 -0.84 56.04 5.74
C GLN A 21 -0.32 56.90 4.57
N CYS A 22 0.10 58.14 4.81
CA CYS A 22 0.56 59.03 3.74
C CYS A 22 2.07 59.32 3.77
N ARG A 23 2.80 58.78 4.76
CA ARG A 23 4.25 58.91 4.97
C ARG A 23 4.76 60.35 5.14
N LYS A 24 3.87 61.32 5.34
CA LYS A 24 4.24 62.71 5.65
C LYS A 24 4.93 62.75 7.02
N THR A 25 6.08 63.43 7.08
CA THR A 25 6.88 63.58 8.30
C THR A 25 6.52 64.86 9.06
N PHE A 26 6.69 64.82 10.38
CA PHE A 26 6.38 65.89 11.31
C PHE A 26 7.51 66.05 12.34
N THR A 27 7.85 67.30 12.63
CA THR A 27 8.79 67.69 13.69
C THR A 27 8.29 69.05 14.21
N PRO A 28 7.67 69.15 15.41
CA PRO A 28 7.55 68.16 16.48
C PRO A 28 6.38 67.16 16.32
N ARG A 29 6.29 66.19 17.25
CA ARG A 29 5.23 65.16 17.30
C ARG A 29 3.82 65.78 17.25
N PRO A 30 2.95 65.38 16.31
CA PRO A 30 1.59 65.90 16.23
C PRO A 30 0.74 65.49 17.43
N VAL A 31 -0.10 66.40 17.93
CA VAL A 31 -1.10 66.10 18.96
C VAL A 31 -2.25 65.32 18.32
N LEU A 32 -2.54 64.12 18.85
CA LEU A 32 -3.61 63.25 18.36
C LEU A 32 -4.94 63.65 18.96
N GLU A 33 -5.74 64.37 18.17
CA GLU A 33 -7.13 64.68 18.52
C GLU A 33 -8.09 63.62 18.01
N LYS A 34 -9.15 63.32 18.78
CA LYS A 34 -10.22 62.46 18.31
C LYS A 34 -11.02 63.22 17.26
N ASN A 35 -11.13 62.68 16.05
CA ASN A 35 -12.03 63.24 15.05
C ASN A 35 -13.49 63.00 15.49
N ILE A 36 -14.08 64.02 16.10
CA ILE A 36 -15.45 63.99 16.63
C ILE A 36 -16.49 63.83 15.53
N MET A 37 -16.22 64.28 14.30
CA MET A 37 -17.12 64.10 13.15
C MET A 37 -17.13 62.66 12.68
N LEU A 38 -15.97 62.02 12.56
CA LEU A 38 -15.86 60.58 12.24
C LEU A 38 -16.41 59.72 13.38
N ALA A 39 -16.17 60.10 14.64
CA ALA A 39 -16.77 59.41 15.78
C ALA A 39 -18.30 59.57 15.77
N ALA A 40 -18.83 60.76 15.48
CA ALA A 40 -20.26 61.00 15.33
C ALA A 40 -20.84 60.27 14.11
N LEU A 41 -20.12 60.20 12.98
CA LEU A 41 -20.51 59.44 11.79
C LEU A 41 -20.51 57.94 12.07
N VAL A 42 -19.53 57.41 12.79
CA VAL A 42 -19.49 55.99 13.20
C VAL A 42 -20.56 55.69 14.24
N GLU A 43 -20.83 56.59 15.19
CA GLU A 43 -21.96 56.43 16.12
C GLU A 43 -23.31 56.60 15.39
N GLN A 44 -23.39 57.45 14.36
CA GLN A 44 -24.54 57.49 13.45
C GLN A 44 -24.63 56.20 12.64
N LEU A 45 -23.51 55.62 12.17
CA LEU A 45 -23.44 54.36 11.44
C LEU A 45 -23.73 53.15 12.32
N LYS A 46 -23.51 53.24 13.64
CA LYS A 46 -23.97 52.27 14.64
C LYS A 46 -25.44 52.46 14.98
N LYS A 47 -25.94 53.71 15.01
CA LYS A 47 -27.39 54.01 15.14
C LYS A 47 -28.19 53.69 13.87
N THR A 48 -27.56 53.74 12.69
CA THR A 48 -28.09 53.29 11.39
C THR A 48 -27.63 51.89 11.03
N GLY A 49 -26.75 51.29 11.84
CA GLY A 49 -26.30 49.91 11.74
C GLY A 49 -27.42 49.01 12.19
N LEU A 50 -28.14 48.45 11.22
CA LEU A 50 -29.33 47.63 11.39
C LEU A 50 -30.42 48.34 12.21
N GLN A 51 -30.88 49.50 11.74
CA GLN A 51 -32.33 49.62 11.70
C GLN A 51 -32.80 48.56 10.70
N ALA A 52 -33.23 47.42 11.23
CA ALA A 52 -34.16 46.56 10.52
C ALA A 52 -35.22 47.49 9.93
N ALA A 53 -35.36 47.45 8.60
CA ALA A 53 -36.52 48.01 7.95
C ALA A 53 -37.76 47.61 8.77
N PRO A 54 -38.77 48.49 8.92
CA PRO A 54 -39.98 48.15 9.67
C PRO A 54 -40.41 46.74 9.29
N ALA A 55 -40.64 45.91 10.31
CA ALA A 55 -40.71 44.44 10.30
C ALA A 55 -41.88 43.87 9.48
N ASP A 56 -42.08 44.36 8.26
CA ASP A 56 -43.32 44.21 7.51
C ASP A 56 -43.07 43.89 6.02
N HIS A 57 -41.80 43.85 5.58
CA HIS A 57 -41.46 43.58 4.17
C HIS A 57 -40.23 42.66 4.05
N CYS A 58 -40.43 41.35 4.19
CA CYS A 58 -39.44 40.32 3.86
C CYS A 58 -39.16 40.34 2.34
N TYR A 59 -38.11 41.02 1.88
CA TYR A 59 -37.66 40.94 0.49
C TYR A 59 -37.06 39.56 0.19
N ALA A 60 -37.21 39.08 -1.04
CA ALA A 60 -36.68 37.77 -1.44
C ALA A 60 -35.15 37.83 -1.63
N GLY A 61 -34.40 37.00 -0.89
CA GLY A 61 -32.98 36.77 -1.09
C GLY A 61 -32.67 35.76 -2.21
N PRO A 62 -31.37 35.47 -2.50
CA PRO A 62 -30.96 34.57 -3.58
C PRO A 62 -31.52 33.16 -3.47
N GLU A 63 -31.76 32.66 -2.26
CA GLU A 63 -32.31 31.33 -1.99
C GLU A 63 -33.85 31.32 -1.90
N ASP A 64 -34.47 32.48 -1.73
CA ASP A 64 -35.92 32.60 -1.57
C ASP A 64 -36.67 32.53 -2.91
N VAL A 65 -37.94 32.15 -2.83
CA VAL A 65 -38.89 32.28 -3.95
C VAL A 65 -39.47 33.68 -3.91
N ALA A 66 -39.34 34.42 -5.00
CA ALA A 66 -39.86 35.78 -5.11
C ALA A 66 -41.36 35.77 -5.47
N CYS A 67 -42.10 36.77 -4.99
CA CYS A 67 -43.50 36.96 -5.40
C CYS A 67 -43.56 37.45 -6.85
N ASP A 68 -44.36 36.78 -7.68
CA ASP A 68 -44.44 37.09 -9.11
C ASP A 68 -45.30 38.32 -9.42
N VAL A 69 -46.18 38.71 -8.49
CA VAL A 69 -47.08 39.85 -8.63
C VAL A 69 -46.44 41.19 -8.22
N CYS A 70 -45.40 41.16 -7.37
CA CYS A 70 -44.71 42.37 -6.96
C CYS A 70 -44.07 43.09 -8.15
N THR A 71 -44.40 44.36 -8.33
CA THR A 71 -43.72 45.26 -9.26
C THR A 71 -42.48 45.87 -8.58
N GLY A 72 -41.34 45.87 -9.26
CA GLY A 72 -40.06 46.35 -8.71
C GLY A 72 -39.33 45.33 -7.82
N ARG A 73 -38.90 45.73 -6.62
CA ARG A 73 -38.18 44.83 -5.69
C ARG A 73 -39.15 43.80 -5.13
N LYS A 74 -38.97 42.53 -5.52
CA LYS A 74 -39.89 41.45 -5.17
C LYS A 74 -39.79 41.03 -3.70
N LEU A 75 -40.95 40.86 -3.07
CA LEU A 75 -41.06 40.31 -1.71
C LEU A 75 -40.92 38.78 -1.73
N LYS A 76 -40.49 38.19 -0.63
CA LYS A 76 -40.47 36.75 -0.41
C LYS A 76 -41.88 36.21 -0.49
N ALA A 77 -42.08 35.22 -1.37
CA ALA A 77 -43.33 34.50 -1.44
C ALA A 77 -43.52 33.65 -0.18
N ILE A 78 -44.74 33.57 0.32
CA ILE A 78 -45.13 32.76 1.48
C ILE A 78 -45.93 31.52 1.07
N LYS A 79 -46.61 31.55 -0.07
CA LYS A 79 -47.22 30.39 -0.72
C LYS A 79 -47.15 30.50 -2.23
N SER A 80 -47.24 29.37 -2.91
CA SER A 80 -47.54 29.29 -4.33
C SER A 80 -48.92 28.68 -4.54
N CYS A 81 -49.67 29.19 -5.51
CA CYS A 81 -50.93 28.61 -5.94
C CYS A 81 -50.69 27.65 -7.11
N LEU A 82 -51.12 26.40 -6.97
CA LEU A 82 -50.97 25.40 -8.04
C LEU A 82 -51.92 25.63 -9.22
N VAL A 83 -52.97 26.43 -9.04
CA VAL A 83 -53.95 26.73 -10.11
C VAL A 83 -53.55 27.99 -10.87
N CYS A 84 -53.15 29.06 -10.17
CA CYS A 84 -52.63 30.27 -10.82
C CYS A 84 -51.21 30.09 -11.36
N VAL A 85 -50.48 29.07 -10.88
CA VAL A 85 -49.05 28.84 -11.14
C VAL A 85 -48.20 30.08 -10.80
N ILE A 86 -48.55 30.72 -9.68
CA ILE A 86 -47.96 31.99 -9.22
C ILE A 86 -47.58 31.86 -7.74
N SER A 87 -46.45 32.45 -7.37
CA SER A 87 -45.96 32.61 -6.01
C SER A 87 -46.33 33.99 -5.46
N TYR A 88 -46.96 34.02 -4.27
CA TYR A 88 -47.51 35.22 -3.66
C TYR A 88 -46.81 35.55 -2.34
N CYS A 89 -46.49 36.82 -2.12
CA CYS A 89 -46.16 37.34 -0.79
C CYS A 89 -47.44 37.56 0.04
N GLU A 90 -47.29 37.87 1.32
CA GLU A 90 -48.40 38.03 2.27
C GLU A 90 -49.48 39.01 1.79
N LYS A 91 -49.08 40.07 1.10
CA LYS A 91 -50.00 41.08 0.59
C LYS A 91 -50.79 40.58 -0.62
N HIS A 92 -50.12 39.93 -1.56
CA HIS A 92 -50.74 39.52 -2.83
C HIS A 92 -51.53 38.21 -2.74
N ILE A 93 -51.39 37.45 -1.65
CA ILE A 93 -52.16 36.22 -1.44
C ILE A 93 -53.55 36.48 -0.85
N GLN A 94 -53.82 37.64 -0.25
CA GLN A 94 -55.06 37.87 0.52
C GLN A 94 -56.34 37.57 -0.28
N LEU A 95 -56.34 37.86 -1.59
CA LEU A 95 -57.47 37.53 -2.47
C LEU A 95 -57.79 36.03 -2.51
N HIS A 96 -56.81 35.15 -2.32
CA HIS A 96 -57.04 33.69 -2.22
C HIS A 96 -57.74 33.27 -0.93
N PHE A 97 -57.69 34.09 0.13
CA PHE A 97 -58.36 33.82 1.40
C PHE A 97 -59.72 34.51 1.51
N GLU A 98 -59.84 35.72 0.98
CA GLU A 98 -61.02 36.57 1.18
C GLU A 98 -62.14 36.32 0.17
N SER A 99 -61.82 35.88 -1.05
CA SER A 99 -62.82 35.70 -2.11
C SER A 99 -63.24 34.22 -2.28
N PRO A 100 -64.55 33.92 -2.23
CA PRO A 100 -65.07 32.57 -2.48
C PRO A 100 -64.69 31.98 -3.84
N ALA A 101 -64.37 32.83 -4.83
CA ALA A 101 -63.96 32.39 -6.16
C ALA A 101 -62.65 31.59 -6.13
N PHE A 102 -61.76 31.87 -5.17
CA PHE A 102 -60.47 31.20 -5.03
C PHE A 102 -60.49 30.05 -4.01
N ALA A 103 -61.64 29.71 -3.42
CA ALA A 103 -61.74 28.68 -2.39
C ALA A 103 -61.24 27.29 -2.84
N LYS A 104 -61.25 27.01 -4.15
CA LYS A 104 -60.76 25.75 -4.74
C LYS A 104 -59.26 25.77 -5.07
N HIS A 105 -58.59 26.91 -4.95
CA HIS A 105 -57.16 27.04 -5.28
C HIS A 105 -56.30 26.42 -4.17
N LYS A 106 -55.50 25.41 -4.52
CA LYS A 106 -54.59 24.76 -3.57
C LYS A 106 -53.30 25.56 -3.42
N LEU A 107 -53.09 26.11 -2.24
CA LEU A 107 -51.86 26.81 -1.84
C LEU A 107 -50.84 25.84 -1.23
N VAL A 108 -49.59 25.91 -1.68
CA VAL A 108 -48.46 25.07 -1.21
C VAL A 108 -47.29 25.95 -0.77
N ALA A 109 -46.27 25.33 -0.16
CA ALA A 109 -45.03 26.03 0.13
C ALA A 109 -44.41 26.61 -1.17
N PRO A 110 -43.79 27.79 -1.12
CA PRO A 110 -43.19 28.41 -2.28
C PRO A 110 -42.14 27.50 -2.93
N SER A 111 -42.17 27.38 -4.25
CA SER A 111 -41.16 26.64 -5.01
C SER A 111 -40.69 27.44 -6.21
N LYS A 112 -39.37 27.50 -6.43
CA LYS A 112 -38.77 28.11 -7.64
C LYS A 112 -39.11 27.32 -8.91
N LYS A 113 -39.48 26.06 -8.73
CA LYS A 113 -39.73 25.08 -9.80
C LYS A 113 -41.22 24.77 -9.91
N LEU A 114 -42.08 25.75 -9.62
CA LEU A 114 -43.53 25.56 -9.66
C LEU A 114 -44.00 25.12 -11.05
N GLN A 115 -43.47 25.75 -12.10
CA GLN A 115 -43.76 25.45 -13.51
C GLN A 115 -43.36 24.01 -13.90
N GLU A 116 -42.30 23.45 -13.30
CA GLU A 116 -41.87 22.06 -13.54
C GLU A 116 -42.90 21.02 -13.07
N ASN A 117 -43.93 21.43 -12.31
CA ASN A 117 -45.03 20.55 -11.87
C ASN A 117 -46.27 20.66 -12.77
N ILE A 118 -46.22 21.44 -13.85
CA ILE A 118 -47.31 21.60 -14.80
C ILE A 118 -46.98 20.81 -16.07
N CYS A 119 -47.95 20.07 -16.59
CA CYS A 119 -47.81 19.33 -17.84
C CYS A 119 -47.76 20.31 -19.01
N SER A 120 -46.69 20.24 -19.80
CA SER A 120 -46.49 21.11 -20.96
C SER A 120 -47.51 20.94 -22.08
N CYS A 121 -48.18 19.78 -22.16
CA CYS A 121 -49.15 19.48 -23.22
C CYS A 121 -50.57 19.92 -22.86
N HIS A 122 -50.89 20.00 -21.57
CA HIS A 122 -52.27 20.13 -21.07
C HIS A 122 -52.47 21.28 -20.08
N ASP A 123 -51.40 21.98 -19.71
CA ASP A 123 -51.39 23.06 -18.69
C ASP A 123 -52.01 22.65 -17.33
N GLU A 124 -51.98 21.35 -17.03
CA GLU A 124 -52.56 20.75 -15.84
C GLU A 124 -51.47 20.25 -14.87
N VAL A 125 -51.76 20.32 -13.57
CA VAL A 125 -50.81 19.89 -12.53
C VAL A 125 -50.52 18.40 -12.64
N MET A 126 -49.23 18.05 -12.70
CA MET A 126 -48.77 16.67 -12.75
C MET A 126 -48.90 16.01 -11.37
N LYS A 127 -49.95 15.21 -11.21
CA LYS A 127 -50.28 14.51 -9.96
C LYS A 127 -50.11 13.00 -10.05
N ILE A 128 -49.76 12.49 -11.22
CA ILE A 128 -49.63 11.08 -11.53
C ILE A 128 -48.18 10.80 -11.90
N PHE A 129 -47.68 9.64 -11.54
CA PHE A 129 -46.37 9.16 -11.95
C PHE A 129 -46.56 7.94 -12.86
N CYS A 130 -45.97 7.99 -14.06
CA CYS A 130 -45.91 6.85 -14.95
C CYS A 130 -44.67 6.03 -14.59
N ARG A 131 -44.87 4.79 -14.11
CA ARG A 131 -43.76 3.88 -13.78
C ARG A 131 -43.06 3.34 -15.01
N THR A 132 -43.78 3.19 -16.11
CA THR A 132 -43.21 2.74 -17.39
C THR A 132 -42.17 3.73 -17.90
N ASP A 133 -42.49 5.02 -17.89
CA ASP A 133 -41.62 6.08 -18.44
C ASP A 133 -40.83 6.84 -17.38
N GLN A 134 -41.02 6.53 -16.09
CA GLN A 134 -40.35 7.16 -14.94
C GLN A 134 -40.48 8.69 -14.88
N GLN A 135 -41.67 9.21 -15.20
CA GLN A 135 -41.94 10.65 -15.21
C GLN A 135 -43.27 11.02 -14.55
N SER A 136 -43.35 12.24 -14.03
CA SER A 136 -44.60 12.84 -13.56
C SER A 136 -45.42 13.34 -14.74
N ILE A 137 -46.73 13.08 -14.74
CA ILE A 137 -47.68 13.43 -15.78
C ILE A 137 -49.00 13.95 -15.18
N CYS A 138 -49.82 14.63 -15.98
CA CYS A 138 -51.18 15.04 -15.57
C CYS A 138 -52.21 13.92 -15.84
N TYR A 139 -53.47 14.13 -15.42
CA TYR A 139 -54.55 13.16 -15.62
C TYR A 139 -54.93 12.98 -17.10
N LEU A 140 -54.83 14.02 -17.92
CA LEU A 140 -55.15 13.91 -19.35
C LEU A 140 -54.13 13.05 -20.11
N CYS A 141 -52.85 13.13 -19.73
CA CYS A 141 -51.79 12.27 -20.28
C CYS A 141 -52.06 10.77 -20.08
N THR A 142 -52.76 10.35 -19.02
CA THR A 142 -53.00 8.91 -18.77
C THR A 142 -54.02 8.29 -19.72
N VAL A 143 -54.90 9.11 -20.31
CA VAL A 143 -55.93 8.64 -21.24
C VAL A 143 -55.53 8.84 -22.71
N ASP A 144 -54.45 9.59 -22.96
CA ASP A 144 -53.92 9.89 -24.29
C ASP A 144 -52.53 9.25 -24.49
N GLU A 145 -51.45 10.01 -24.43
CA GLU A 145 -50.08 9.55 -24.72
C GLU A 145 -49.60 8.36 -23.87
N HIS A 146 -49.99 8.29 -22.59
CA HIS A 146 -49.60 7.23 -21.65
C HIS A 146 -50.70 6.17 -21.46
N LYS A 147 -51.61 6.04 -22.42
CA LYS A 147 -52.71 5.08 -22.35
C LYS A 147 -52.18 3.65 -22.31
N GLY A 148 -52.52 2.93 -21.24
CA GLY A 148 -52.10 1.55 -21.03
C GLY A 148 -50.78 1.39 -20.27
N HIS A 149 -50.10 2.49 -19.92
CA HIS A 149 -48.92 2.45 -19.06
C HIS A 149 -49.31 2.24 -17.59
N GLU A 150 -48.38 1.70 -16.79
CA GLU A 150 -48.59 1.58 -15.35
C GLU A 150 -48.45 2.96 -14.72
N THR A 151 -49.57 3.50 -14.23
CA THR A 151 -49.63 4.83 -13.63
C THR A 151 -50.15 4.76 -12.21
N VAL A 152 -49.57 5.57 -11.33
CA VAL A 152 -49.93 5.65 -9.91
C VAL A 152 -49.99 7.11 -9.46
N PRO A 153 -50.73 7.46 -8.40
CA PRO A 153 -50.65 8.80 -7.83
C PRO A 153 -49.20 9.13 -7.42
N ALA A 154 -48.70 10.30 -7.80
CA ALA A 154 -47.31 10.70 -7.53
C ALA A 154 -46.98 10.72 -6.03
N ALA A 155 -47.96 11.03 -5.17
CA ALA A 155 -47.80 10.98 -3.71
C ALA A 155 -47.59 9.54 -3.19
N ALA A 156 -48.24 8.55 -3.80
CA ALA A 156 -48.07 7.15 -3.44
C ALA A 156 -46.69 6.64 -3.89
N GLU A 157 -46.27 6.94 -5.12
CA GLU A 157 -44.95 6.57 -5.62
C GLU A 157 -43.83 7.20 -4.79
N ARG A 158 -43.96 8.50 -4.44
CA ARG A 158 -43.00 9.16 -3.54
C ARG A 158 -42.86 8.43 -2.22
N THR A 159 -43.97 7.97 -1.63
CA THR A 159 -43.94 7.25 -0.35
C THR A 159 -43.17 5.94 -0.48
N GLU A 160 -43.31 5.23 -1.59
CA GLU A 160 -42.56 3.99 -1.83
C GLU A 160 -41.07 4.26 -2.08
N LYS A 161 -40.75 5.25 -2.93
CA LYS A 161 -39.35 5.67 -3.18
C LYS A 161 -38.66 6.23 -1.94
N GLN A 162 -39.42 6.86 -1.04
CA GLN A 162 -38.91 7.32 0.25
C GLN A 162 -38.47 6.14 1.13
N LYS A 163 -39.24 5.05 1.18
CA LYS A 163 -38.84 3.83 1.91
C LYS A 163 -37.61 3.18 1.29
N GLU A 164 -37.56 3.05 -0.05
CA GLU A 164 -36.37 2.52 -0.75
C GLU A 164 -35.12 3.36 -0.43
N LEU A 165 -35.25 4.68 -0.40
CA LEU A 165 -34.15 5.60 -0.07
C LEU A 165 -33.67 5.42 1.36
N GLU A 166 -34.58 5.25 2.32
CA GLU A 166 -34.23 5.02 3.73
C GLU A 166 -33.45 3.71 3.92
N VAL A 167 -33.86 2.63 3.24
CA VAL A 167 -33.10 1.36 3.26
C VAL A 167 -31.70 1.53 2.67
N ARG A 168 -31.57 2.22 1.53
CA ARG A 168 -30.25 2.50 0.93
C ARG A 168 -29.37 3.36 1.83
N ARG A 169 -29.96 4.35 2.51
CA ARG A 169 -29.25 5.22 3.46
C ARG A 169 -28.71 4.42 4.65
N LEU A 170 -29.53 3.52 5.20
CA LEU A 170 -29.09 2.63 6.29
C LEU A 170 -27.95 1.71 5.86
N ASN A 171 -28.01 1.13 4.64
CA ASN A 171 -26.93 0.31 4.10
C ASN A 171 -25.60 1.10 3.98
N ILE A 172 -25.66 2.33 3.48
CA ILE A 172 -24.47 3.20 3.38
C ILE A 172 -23.92 3.53 4.77
N GLN A 173 -24.79 3.85 5.74
CA GLN A 173 -24.37 4.13 7.11
C GLN A 173 -23.68 2.92 7.75
N GLN A 174 -24.20 1.71 7.53
CA GLN A 174 -23.56 0.48 8.00
C GLN A 174 -22.17 0.30 7.36
N ARG A 175 -22.05 0.48 6.04
CA ARG A 175 -20.77 0.37 5.33
C ARG A 175 -19.75 1.41 5.82
N ILE A 176 -20.19 2.63 6.14
CA ILE A 176 -19.32 3.66 6.73
C ILE A 176 -18.79 3.16 8.08
N GLN A 177 -19.65 2.65 8.96
CA GLN A 177 -19.22 2.11 10.25
C GLN A 177 -18.26 0.92 10.12
N GLU A 178 -18.48 0.04 9.15
CA GLU A 178 -17.55 -1.06 8.85
C GLU A 178 -16.19 -0.54 8.39
N ARG A 179 -16.17 0.42 7.45
CA ARG A 179 -14.91 1.03 6.98
C ARG A 179 -14.19 1.82 8.07
N GLU A 180 -14.91 2.49 8.96
CA GLU A 180 -14.32 3.16 10.13
C GLU A 180 -13.64 2.16 11.09
N LYS A 181 -14.19 0.95 11.23
CA LYS A 181 -13.52 -0.13 11.97
C LYS A 181 -12.26 -0.60 11.25
N ASP A 182 -12.33 -0.79 9.94
CA ASP A 182 -11.18 -1.19 9.11
C ASP A 182 -10.03 -0.16 9.24
N VAL A 183 -10.34 1.13 9.23
CA VAL A 183 -9.34 2.21 9.43
C VAL A 183 -8.68 2.11 10.81
N LYS A 184 -9.45 1.83 11.88
CA LYS A 184 -8.89 1.65 13.22
C LYS A 184 -7.95 0.44 13.30
N LEU A 185 -8.29 -0.66 12.63
CA LEU A 185 -7.43 -1.84 12.56
C LEU A 185 -6.12 -1.52 11.83
N LEU A 186 -6.18 -0.79 10.70
CA LEU A 186 -4.97 -0.36 9.99
C LEU A 186 -4.10 0.57 10.84
N GLN A 187 -4.71 1.43 11.66
CA GLN A 187 -3.95 2.29 12.56
C GLN A 187 -3.22 1.48 13.65
N GLN A 188 -3.85 0.44 14.19
CA GLN A 188 -3.21 -0.50 15.11
C GLN A 188 -2.07 -1.28 14.44
N GLU A 189 -2.26 -1.68 13.18
CA GLU A 189 -1.21 -2.37 12.42
C GLU A 189 0.01 -1.46 12.21
N VAL A 190 -0.19 -0.18 11.91
CA VAL A 190 0.91 0.80 11.80
C VAL A 190 1.66 0.93 13.13
N GLU A 191 0.95 1.01 14.26
CA GLU A 191 1.57 1.05 15.58
C GLU A 191 2.36 -0.23 15.87
N ALA A 192 1.83 -1.40 15.49
CA ALA A 192 2.51 -2.68 15.64
C ALA A 192 3.78 -2.79 14.79
N ILE A 193 3.73 -2.34 13.53
CA ILE A 193 4.89 -2.30 12.63
C ILE A 193 5.98 -1.40 13.22
N ASN A 194 5.63 -0.19 13.64
CA ASN A 194 6.58 0.74 14.24
C ASN A 194 7.21 0.14 15.52
N GLY A 195 6.39 -0.42 16.41
CA GLY A 195 6.89 -1.04 17.64
C GLY A 195 7.79 -2.27 17.37
N SER A 196 7.49 -3.05 16.34
CA SER A 196 8.32 -4.18 15.91
C SER A 196 9.65 -3.71 15.33
N ALA A 197 9.64 -2.68 14.49
CA ALA A 197 10.84 -2.11 13.89
C ALA A 197 11.77 -1.51 14.96
N ASP A 198 11.23 -0.69 15.86
CA ASP A 198 12.00 -0.10 16.97
C ASP A 198 12.64 -1.18 17.85
N LYS A 199 11.90 -2.26 18.13
CA LYS A 199 12.42 -3.40 18.89
C LYS A 199 13.54 -4.14 18.16
N ALA A 200 13.38 -4.38 16.86
CA ALA A 200 14.42 -5.02 16.05
C ALA A 200 15.70 -4.18 16.00
N VAL A 201 15.57 -2.84 15.95
CA VAL A 201 16.71 -1.91 16.05
C VAL A 201 17.37 -2.01 17.42
N GLU A 202 16.62 -1.93 18.52
CA GLU A 202 17.15 -2.01 19.89
C GLU A 202 17.90 -3.34 20.13
N ASP A 203 17.29 -4.47 19.75
CA ASP A 203 17.89 -5.78 19.89
C ASP A 203 19.18 -5.90 19.03
N SER A 204 19.17 -5.35 17.82
CA SER A 204 20.36 -5.33 16.93
C SER A 204 21.49 -4.46 17.51
N GLU A 205 21.19 -3.26 17.99
CA GLU A 205 22.17 -2.37 18.63
C GLU A 205 22.82 -3.02 19.85
N LYS A 206 22.03 -3.75 20.65
CA LYS A 206 22.53 -4.52 21.78
C LYS A 206 23.52 -5.60 21.33
N MET A 207 23.19 -6.38 20.30
CA MET A 207 24.07 -7.42 19.75
C MET A 207 25.38 -6.82 19.21
N PHE A 208 25.32 -5.71 18.47
CA PHE A 208 26.53 -5.04 18.00
C PHE A 208 27.38 -4.51 19.15
N THR A 209 26.75 -3.97 20.20
CA THR A 209 27.46 -3.52 21.41
C THR A 209 28.20 -4.67 22.09
N GLU A 210 27.59 -5.85 22.20
CA GLU A 210 28.23 -7.06 22.73
C GLU A 210 29.44 -7.48 21.89
N LEU A 211 29.31 -7.45 20.55
CA LEU A 211 30.40 -7.77 19.63
C LEU A 211 31.58 -6.79 19.77
N ILE A 212 31.30 -5.48 19.87
CA ILE A 212 32.32 -4.45 20.08
C ILE A 212 33.08 -4.73 21.38
N ARG A 213 32.38 -5.06 22.47
CA ARG A 213 33.03 -5.40 23.75
C ARG A 213 33.94 -6.62 23.63
N LEU A 214 33.51 -7.66 22.91
CA LEU A 214 34.35 -8.85 22.67
C LEU A 214 35.62 -8.51 21.89
N ILE A 215 35.52 -7.69 20.84
CA ILE A 215 36.67 -7.25 20.03
C ILE A 215 37.64 -6.41 20.88
N GLN A 216 37.12 -5.47 21.68
CA GLN A 216 37.92 -4.65 22.59
C GLN A 216 38.67 -5.50 23.63
N LYS A 217 38.00 -6.52 24.18
CA LYS A 217 38.63 -7.48 25.10
C LYS A 217 39.78 -8.22 24.42
N ARG A 218 39.55 -8.80 23.24
CA ARG A 218 40.59 -9.50 22.48
C ARG A 218 41.77 -8.60 22.10
N SER A 219 41.50 -7.35 21.72
CA SER A 219 42.54 -6.35 21.46
C SER A 219 43.42 -6.10 22.69
N SER A 220 42.80 -6.04 23.88
CA SER A 220 43.52 -5.88 25.14
C SER A 220 44.36 -7.12 25.48
N ASP A 221 43.83 -8.33 25.26
CA ASP A 221 44.54 -9.59 25.45
C ASP A 221 45.81 -9.65 24.57
N VAL A 222 45.69 -9.34 23.27
CA VAL A 222 46.82 -9.32 22.33
C VAL A 222 47.86 -8.28 22.76
N LYS A 223 47.43 -7.07 23.14
CA LYS A 223 48.33 -6.03 23.65
C LYS A 223 49.12 -6.53 24.86
N GLN A 224 48.46 -7.18 25.82
CA GLN A 224 49.11 -7.70 27.01
C GLN A 224 50.12 -8.80 26.67
N GLN A 225 49.76 -9.72 25.77
CA GLN A 225 50.66 -10.81 25.34
C GLN A 225 51.92 -10.28 24.65
N VAL A 226 51.78 -9.28 23.77
CA VAL A 226 52.93 -8.63 23.12
C VAL A 226 53.83 -7.95 24.14
N ARG A 227 53.26 -7.23 25.12
CA ARG A 227 54.05 -6.56 26.18
C ARG A 227 54.77 -7.56 27.08
N SER A 228 54.12 -8.65 27.46
CA SER A 228 54.75 -9.72 28.26
C SER A 228 55.92 -10.35 27.50
N GLN A 229 55.76 -10.69 26.23
CA GLN A 229 56.83 -11.28 25.43
C GLN A 229 57.98 -10.27 25.22
N GLN A 230 57.65 -8.99 25.01
CA GLN A 230 58.64 -7.92 24.93
C GLN A 230 59.50 -7.85 26.20
N GLU A 231 58.87 -7.85 27.39
CA GLU A 231 59.59 -7.81 28.66
C GLU A 231 60.50 -9.02 28.86
N THR A 232 60.03 -10.22 28.50
CA THR A 232 60.84 -11.46 28.57
C THR A 232 62.05 -11.41 27.64
N GLU A 233 61.86 -11.08 26.36
CA GLU A 233 62.97 -11.02 25.40
C GLU A 233 63.97 -9.91 25.74
N VAL A 234 63.49 -8.74 26.19
CA VAL A 234 64.36 -7.65 26.64
C VAL A 234 65.18 -8.06 27.86
N SER A 235 64.58 -8.75 28.83
CA SER A 235 65.29 -9.24 30.02
C SER A 235 66.36 -10.26 29.64
N ARG A 236 66.04 -11.21 28.75
CA ARG A 236 66.99 -12.20 28.22
C ARG A 236 68.20 -11.55 27.53
N VAL A 237 67.96 -10.51 26.74
CA VAL A 237 69.04 -9.77 26.06
C VAL A 237 69.90 -8.99 27.06
N LYS A 238 69.28 -8.35 28.07
CA LYS A 238 70.00 -7.65 29.14
C LYS A 238 70.90 -8.57 29.96
N GLU A 239 70.42 -9.75 30.34
CA GLU A 239 71.23 -10.75 31.06
C GLU A 239 72.45 -11.19 30.25
N LEU A 240 72.30 -11.35 28.93
CA LEU A 240 73.42 -11.67 28.05
C LEU A 240 74.40 -10.51 27.91
N GLN A 241 73.89 -9.28 27.83
CA GLN A 241 74.68 -8.07 27.82
C GLN A 241 75.52 -7.94 29.11
N GLU A 242 74.91 -8.13 30.28
CA GLU A 242 75.61 -8.06 31.58
C GLU A 242 76.74 -9.10 31.68
N LYS A 243 76.50 -10.33 31.21
CA LYS A 243 77.54 -11.38 31.16
C LYS A 243 78.72 -10.99 30.28
N LEU A 244 78.44 -10.45 29.09
CA LEU A 244 79.49 -9.94 28.20
C LEU A 244 80.26 -8.77 28.82
N GLU A 245 79.57 -7.84 29.47
CA GLU A 245 80.21 -6.70 30.13
C GLU A 245 81.15 -7.16 31.26
N GLN A 246 80.76 -8.19 32.02
CA GLN A 246 81.61 -8.83 33.02
C GLN A 246 82.83 -9.51 32.38
N GLU A 247 82.63 -10.29 31.31
CA GLU A 247 83.73 -10.95 30.58
C GLU A 247 84.73 -9.93 30.01
N ILE A 248 84.23 -8.83 29.41
CA ILE A 248 85.07 -7.73 28.92
C ILE A 248 85.86 -7.09 30.07
N ALA A 249 85.23 -6.88 31.23
CA ALA A 249 85.92 -6.31 32.38
C ALA A 249 87.05 -7.22 32.91
N GLU A 250 86.81 -8.54 32.95
CA GLU A 250 87.83 -9.52 33.32
C GLU A 250 88.98 -9.59 32.31
N LEU A 251 88.66 -9.57 31.01
CA LEU A 251 89.66 -9.55 29.94
C LEU A 251 90.52 -8.28 30.01
N LYS A 252 89.91 -7.10 30.21
CA LYS A 252 90.64 -5.83 30.41
C LYS A 252 91.57 -5.87 31.62
N ARG A 253 91.14 -6.51 32.72
CA ARG A 253 92.01 -6.70 33.90
C ARG A 253 93.22 -7.58 33.57
N LYS A 254 93.00 -8.74 32.93
CA LYS A 254 94.07 -9.67 32.54
C LYS A 254 95.06 -9.02 31.56
N ASP A 255 94.55 -8.25 30.60
CA ASP A 255 95.35 -7.49 29.65
C ASP A 255 96.27 -6.49 30.36
N GLY A 256 95.76 -5.71 31.31
CA GLY A 256 96.57 -4.79 32.11
C GLY A 256 97.64 -5.47 32.98
N GLU A 257 97.37 -6.66 33.53
CA GLU A 257 98.36 -7.47 34.27
C GLU A 257 99.49 -7.96 33.34
N LEU A 258 99.15 -8.37 32.12
CA LEU A 258 100.13 -8.78 31.11
C LEU A 258 100.96 -7.60 30.60
N GLU A 259 100.35 -6.44 30.38
CA GLU A 259 101.03 -5.21 30.01
C GLU A 259 102.04 -4.78 31.09
N GLN A 260 101.64 -4.83 32.38
CA GLN A 260 102.54 -4.54 33.50
C GLN A 260 103.73 -5.51 33.56
N LEU A 261 103.51 -6.81 33.35
CA LEU A 261 104.59 -7.80 33.28
C LEU A 261 105.55 -7.48 32.12
N SER A 262 105.02 -7.08 30.95
CA SER A 262 105.83 -6.77 29.76
C SER A 262 106.80 -5.60 29.97
N HIS A 263 106.49 -4.69 30.90
CA HIS A 263 107.34 -3.57 31.29
C HIS A 263 108.31 -3.86 32.44
N THR A 264 108.38 -5.10 32.94
CA THR A 264 109.31 -5.48 34.02
C THR A 264 110.73 -5.62 33.46
N GLU A 265 111.65 -4.72 33.85
CA GLU A 265 113.05 -4.73 33.38
C GLU A 265 113.92 -5.86 33.98
N ASP A 266 113.55 -6.38 35.17
CA ASP A 266 114.28 -7.49 35.81
C ASP A 266 113.92 -8.84 35.17
N HIS A 267 114.89 -9.42 34.46
CA HIS A 267 114.72 -10.69 33.74
C HIS A 267 114.33 -11.88 34.64
N ASN A 268 114.81 -11.94 35.89
CA ASN A 268 114.47 -13.05 36.80
C ASN A 268 113.05 -12.90 37.33
N GLN A 269 112.62 -11.68 37.66
CA GLN A 269 111.27 -11.41 38.15
C GLN A 269 110.22 -11.61 37.04
N PHE A 270 110.53 -11.25 35.79
CA PHE A 270 109.70 -11.58 34.64
C PHE A 270 109.50 -13.10 34.50
N LEU A 271 110.60 -13.87 34.47
CA LEU A 271 110.55 -15.33 34.30
C LEU A 271 109.87 -16.04 35.48
N HIS A 272 109.97 -15.52 36.69
CA HIS A 272 109.26 -16.07 37.86
C HIS A 272 107.75 -15.83 37.81
N ASN A 273 107.30 -14.66 37.33
CA ASN A 273 105.88 -14.28 37.32
C ASN A 273 105.15 -14.74 36.05
N TYR A 274 105.86 -14.96 34.94
CA TYR A 274 105.29 -15.35 33.66
C TYR A 274 104.46 -16.66 33.67
N PRO A 275 104.89 -17.76 34.33
CA PRO A 275 104.11 -19.01 34.35
C PRO A 275 102.72 -18.84 34.96
N SER A 276 102.60 -18.06 36.04
CA SER A 276 101.35 -17.78 36.74
C SER A 276 100.37 -16.96 35.90
N LEU A 277 100.88 -16.06 35.05
CA LEU A 277 100.07 -15.19 34.19
C LEU A 277 99.74 -15.86 32.84
N SER A 278 100.60 -16.73 32.31
CA SER A 278 100.31 -17.46 31.05
C SER A 278 99.09 -18.38 31.18
N ALA A 279 98.90 -18.99 32.36
CA ALA A 279 97.75 -19.83 32.69
C ALA A 279 96.42 -19.05 32.75
N LEU A 280 96.46 -17.72 32.93
CA LEU A 280 95.24 -16.88 32.92
C LEU A 280 94.74 -16.58 31.50
N SER A 281 95.59 -16.72 30.49
CA SER A 281 95.28 -16.41 29.09
C SER A 281 94.48 -17.51 28.37
N GLU A 282 94.55 -18.76 28.86
CA GLU A 282 93.83 -19.91 28.31
C GLU A 282 92.38 -19.97 28.81
N SER A 283 91.56 -18.96 28.48
CA SER A 283 90.11 -19.02 28.71
C SER A 283 89.38 -19.49 27.45
N THR A 284 88.71 -20.65 27.55
CA THR A 284 88.12 -21.39 26.42
C THR A 284 86.69 -20.96 26.04
N HIS A 285 86.24 -19.75 26.36
CA HIS A 285 84.82 -19.39 26.22
C HIS A 285 84.51 -18.30 25.18
N SER A 286 85.07 -18.40 23.98
CA SER A 286 84.54 -17.66 22.84
C SER A 286 83.28 -18.35 22.28
N SER A 287 82.17 -18.36 23.02
CA SER A 287 80.88 -18.71 22.43
C SER A 287 80.36 -17.53 21.61
N SER A 288 80.39 -17.65 20.28
CA SER A 288 79.82 -16.67 19.37
C SER A 288 78.34 -16.45 19.68
N ILE A 289 77.96 -15.22 20.03
CA ILE A 289 76.57 -14.88 20.32
C ILE A 289 75.80 -14.81 19.00
N ASN A 290 74.83 -15.70 18.86
CA ASN A 290 73.95 -15.72 17.70
C ASN A 290 72.76 -14.79 17.97
N ILE A 291 72.85 -13.54 17.47
CA ILE A 291 71.75 -12.58 17.53
C ILE A 291 70.79 -12.93 16.38
N ARG A 292 69.58 -13.39 16.70
CA ARG A 292 68.54 -13.60 15.67
C ARG A 292 68.07 -12.25 15.07
N PRO A 293 67.74 -12.20 13.77
CA PRO A 293 67.26 -10.97 13.11
C PRO A 293 65.95 -10.41 13.69
N LEU A 294 65.72 -9.10 13.43
CA LEU A 294 64.76 -8.17 14.05
C LEU A 294 63.24 -8.45 13.93
N SER A 295 62.77 -9.59 13.42
CA SER A 295 61.34 -9.81 13.10
C SER A 295 60.50 -10.28 14.30
N TYR A 296 60.73 -9.76 15.51
CA TYR A 296 60.17 -10.34 16.75
C TYR A 296 58.62 -10.38 16.82
N PHE A 297 57.92 -9.48 16.12
CA PHE A 297 56.46 -9.35 16.21
C PHE A 297 55.75 -9.14 14.87
N GLU A 298 56.45 -9.30 13.74
CA GLU A 298 55.84 -9.16 12.40
C GLU A 298 54.73 -10.21 12.19
N ASP A 299 54.96 -11.44 12.64
CA ASP A 299 53.99 -12.54 12.58
C ASP A 299 52.71 -12.23 13.38
N VAL A 300 52.81 -11.50 14.49
CA VAL A 300 51.64 -11.08 15.28
C VAL A 300 50.80 -10.09 14.48
N THR A 301 51.45 -9.15 13.79
CA THR A 301 50.78 -8.16 12.94
C THR A 301 50.12 -8.83 11.73
N ALA A 302 50.79 -9.81 11.12
CA ALA A 302 50.23 -10.61 10.05
C ALA A 302 49.01 -11.42 10.51
N ALA A 303 49.08 -12.10 11.65
CA ALA A 303 47.98 -12.88 12.20
C ALA A 303 46.76 -12.02 12.58
N VAL A 304 46.97 -10.84 13.15
CA VAL A 304 45.89 -9.88 13.46
C VAL A 304 45.25 -9.36 12.16
N SER A 305 46.06 -9.10 11.12
CA SER A 305 45.56 -8.66 9.82
C SER A 305 44.72 -9.73 9.13
N GLU A 306 45.17 -11.00 9.15
CA GLU A 306 44.40 -12.13 8.61
C GLU A 306 43.07 -12.31 9.36
N THR A 307 43.08 -12.13 10.68
CA THR A 307 41.86 -12.19 11.50
C THR A 307 40.88 -11.08 11.14
N ARG A 308 41.37 -9.85 10.91
CA ARG A 308 40.55 -8.72 10.44
C ARG A 308 39.89 -9.04 9.10
N ASP A 309 40.66 -9.55 8.15
CA ASP A 309 40.18 -9.83 6.79
C ASP A 309 39.10 -10.90 6.79
N LYS A 310 39.31 -12.00 7.55
CA LYS A 310 38.27 -13.03 7.76
C LYS A 310 36.99 -12.46 8.37
N LEU A 311 37.11 -11.57 9.35
CA LEU A 311 35.95 -10.95 10.00
C LEU A 311 35.20 -10.03 9.04
N GLN A 312 35.92 -9.31 8.17
CA GLN A 312 35.30 -8.48 7.12
C GLN A 312 34.56 -9.33 6.07
N ASP A 313 35.12 -10.48 5.67
CA ASP A 313 34.48 -11.35 4.70
C ASP A 313 33.18 -11.95 5.24
N ILE A 314 33.19 -12.44 6.48
CA ILE A 314 31.98 -12.93 7.17
C ILE A 314 30.93 -11.82 7.25
N LEU A 315 31.32 -10.61 7.65
CA LEU A 315 30.39 -9.48 7.73
C LEU A 315 29.80 -9.14 6.36
N ARG A 316 30.58 -9.21 5.27
CA ARG A 316 30.11 -8.90 3.91
C ARG A 316 29.11 -9.93 3.40
N GLU A 317 29.39 -11.21 3.61
CA GLU A 317 28.50 -12.32 3.21
C GLU A 317 27.16 -12.21 3.95
N GLU A 318 27.21 -12.12 5.28
CA GLU A 318 26.00 -12.08 6.10
C GLU A 318 25.22 -10.76 5.97
N TRP A 319 25.88 -9.65 5.66
CA TRP A 319 25.19 -8.37 5.39
C TRP A 319 24.22 -8.48 4.21
N THR A 320 24.56 -9.29 3.21
CA THR A 320 23.67 -9.52 2.06
C THR A 320 22.41 -10.27 2.49
N ASN A 321 22.54 -11.24 3.40
CA ASN A 321 21.41 -11.97 3.97
C ASN A 321 20.52 -11.07 4.82
N ILE A 322 21.11 -10.26 5.70
CA ILE A 322 20.36 -9.29 6.54
C ILE A 322 19.62 -8.28 5.66
N SER A 323 20.29 -7.73 4.65
CA SER A 323 19.67 -6.78 3.71
C SER A 323 18.50 -7.40 2.95
N LEU A 324 18.60 -8.68 2.58
CA LEU A 324 17.52 -9.40 1.91
C LEU A 324 16.32 -9.60 2.85
N THR A 325 16.55 -9.98 4.11
CA THR A 325 15.49 -10.15 5.11
C THR A 325 14.73 -8.85 5.39
N VAL A 326 15.44 -7.71 5.43
CA VAL A 326 14.81 -6.38 5.58
C VAL A 326 13.95 -6.00 4.37
N THR A 327 14.33 -6.41 3.15
CA THR A 327 13.53 -6.15 1.93
C THR A 327 12.37 -7.12 1.70
N GLU A 328 12.35 -8.29 2.37
CA GLU A 328 11.22 -9.23 2.27
C GLU A 328 10.02 -8.81 3.14
N GLU A 329 10.22 -7.89 4.10
CA GLU A 329 9.18 -7.28 4.93
C GLU A 329 8.46 -6.08 4.25
N ASP A 330 8.23 -6.14 2.93
CA ASP A 330 7.45 -5.13 2.21
C ASP A 330 5.94 -5.40 2.39
N VAL A 331 5.39 -4.95 3.52
CA VAL A 331 4.03 -5.20 4.03
C VAL A 331 2.90 -4.70 3.10
N LEU A 332 3.20 -3.97 2.02
CA LEU A 332 2.19 -3.41 1.12
C LEU A 332 2.11 -4.06 -0.27
N LEU A 333 3.06 -4.92 -0.64
CA LEU A 333 2.98 -5.72 -1.85
C LEU A 333 2.64 -7.16 -1.47
N SER A 334 1.62 -7.71 -2.14
CA SER A 334 1.31 -9.13 -1.97
C SER A 334 2.59 -9.93 -2.28
N PRO A 335 3.00 -10.92 -1.44
CA PRO A 335 4.30 -11.58 -1.54
C PRO A 335 4.63 -12.00 -2.98
N PRO A 336 5.87 -12.04 -3.46
CA PRO A 336 6.15 -12.37 -4.87
C PRO A 336 5.41 -13.65 -5.33
N GLU A 337 4.97 -13.69 -6.61
CA GLU A 337 4.33 -14.88 -7.19
C GLU A 337 5.18 -16.11 -6.88
N PRO A 338 4.58 -17.20 -6.35
CA PRO A 338 5.33 -18.40 -6.02
C PRO A 338 6.12 -18.90 -7.23
N LYS A 339 7.37 -19.34 -7.03
CA LYS A 339 8.19 -19.90 -8.12
C LYS A 339 8.21 -21.43 -8.15
N THR A 340 7.70 -22.07 -7.10
CA THR A 340 7.70 -23.53 -6.95
C THR A 340 6.29 -24.05 -6.80
N ARG A 341 6.04 -25.28 -7.26
CA ARG A 341 4.74 -25.96 -7.08
C ARG A 341 4.32 -25.97 -5.60
N ALA A 342 5.24 -26.27 -4.69
CA ALA A 342 4.99 -26.22 -3.25
C ALA A 342 4.55 -24.83 -2.76
N GLY A 343 5.11 -23.76 -3.34
CA GLY A 343 4.68 -22.39 -3.05
C GLY A 343 3.26 -22.10 -3.57
N PHE A 344 2.92 -22.56 -4.78
CA PHE A 344 1.56 -22.43 -5.32
C PHE A 344 0.51 -23.18 -4.50
N LEU A 345 0.87 -24.38 -4.02
CA LEU A 345 -0.01 -25.22 -3.20
C LEU A 345 -0.42 -24.57 -1.88
N LYS A 346 0.35 -23.61 -1.35
CA LYS A 346 -0.06 -22.80 -0.18
C LYS A 346 -1.33 -21.98 -0.43
N TYR A 347 -1.64 -21.69 -1.70
CA TYR A 347 -2.82 -20.95 -2.13
C TYR A 347 -3.89 -21.87 -2.73
N SER A 348 -3.78 -23.19 -2.51
CA SER A 348 -4.74 -24.18 -3.01
C SER A 348 -6.17 -23.82 -2.59
N HIS A 349 -7.07 -23.80 -3.56
CA HIS A 349 -8.50 -23.56 -3.32
C HIS A 349 -9.29 -24.81 -3.70
N GLU A 350 -10.15 -25.26 -2.79
CA GLU A 350 -11.07 -26.36 -3.09
C GLU A 350 -12.22 -25.81 -3.94
N ILE A 351 -12.26 -26.24 -5.21
CA ILE A 351 -13.26 -25.78 -6.18
C ILE A 351 -14.24 -26.92 -6.47
N THR A 352 -15.53 -26.59 -6.48
CA THR A 352 -16.62 -27.49 -6.89
C THR A 352 -17.40 -26.87 -8.05
N LEU A 353 -17.82 -27.70 -8.99
CA LEU A 353 -18.60 -27.29 -10.15
C LEU A 353 -20.06 -27.08 -9.75
N ASP A 354 -20.67 -26.01 -10.22
CA ASP A 354 -22.06 -25.66 -9.94
C ASP A 354 -23.00 -26.38 -10.92
N PRO A 355 -23.84 -27.34 -10.46
CA PRO A 355 -24.81 -28.03 -11.29
C PRO A 355 -25.84 -27.12 -11.95
N ASN A 356 -26.09 -25.92 -11.39
CA ASN A 356 -27.01 -24.95 -11.96
C ASN A 356 -26.45 -24.26 -13.21
N THR A 357 -25.12 -24.25 -13.37
CA THR A 357 -24.46 -23.66 -14.54
C THR A 357 -24.15 -24.68 -15.62
N ALA A 358 -24.03 -25.97 -15.26
CA ALA A 358 -23.60 -27.03 -16.15
C ALA A 358 -24.52 -27.22 -17.36
N ASN A 359 -23.96 -27.24 -18.57
CA ASN A 359 -24.72 -27.62 -19.76
C ASN A 359 -25.28 -29.05 -19.65
N THR A 360 -26.44 -29.31 -20.23
CA THR A 360 -27.10 -30.62 -20.16
C THR A 360 -26.32 -31.75 -20.83
N ARG A 361 -25.28 -31.48 -21.63
CA ARG A 361 -24.37 -32.51 -22.17
C ARG A 361 -23.20 -32.84 -21.23
N LEU A 362 -23.08 -32.20 -20.07
CA LEU A 362 -22.04 -32.50 -19.08
C LEU A 362 -22.62 -33.30 -17.93
N LEU A 363 -21.97 -34.41 -17.57
CA LEU A 363 -22.26 -35.14 -16.34
C LEU A 363 -21.26 -34.72 -15.26
N LEU A 364 -21.78 -34.22 -14.14
CA LEU A 364 -20.98 -33.92 -12.95
C LEU A 364 -20.90 -35.14 -12.02
N SER A 365 -19.70 -35.45 -11.53
CA SER A 365 -19.45 -36.58 -10.63
C SER A 365 -18.36 -36.25 -9.59
N GLU A 366 -18.06 -37.20 -8.72
CA GLU A 366 -17.01 -37.11 -7.68
C GLU A 366 -17.17 -35.92 -6.71
N GLY A 367 -18.42 -35.67 -6.29
CA GLY A 367 -18.77 -34.52 -5.46
C GLY A 367 -18.72 -33.21 -6.25
N ASN A 368 -19.16 -33.25 -7.52
CA ASN A 368 -19.11 -32.15 -8.47
C ASN A 368 -17.70 -31.59 -8.74
N ARG A 369 -16.66 -32.41 -8.60
CA ARG A 369 -15.29 -32.00 -8.95
C ARG A 369 -14.90 -32.45 -10.35
N LYS A 370 -15.67 -33.34 -10.96
CA LYS A 370 -15.40 -33.91 -12.27
C LYS A 370 -16.54 -33.63 -13.23
N ALA A 371 -16.21 -33.12 -14.41
CA ALA A 371 -17.11 -33.00 -15.53
C ALA A 371 -16.74 -34.04 -16.59
N THR A 372 -17.76 -34.71 -17.16
CA THR A 372 -17.61 -35.65 -18.27
C THR A 372 -18.53 -35.25 -19.40
N PHE A 373 -18.02 -35.20 -20.62
CA PHE A 373 -18.86 -34.94 -21.79
C PHE A 373 -19.65 -36.20 -22.17
N MET A 374 -20.98 -36.05 -22.24
CA MET A 374 -21.93 -37.11 -22.56
C MET A 374 -22.64 -36.84 -23.90
N LYS A 375 -22.75 -37.89 -24.73
CA LYS A 375 -23.56 -37.81 -25.95
C LYS A 375 -25.05 -37.68 -25.65
N GLN A 376 -25.54 -38.16 -24.51
CA GLN A 376 -26.93 -38.02 -24.11
C GLN A 376 -27.08 -36.81 -23.18
N GLN A 377 -28.23 -36.14 -23.24
CA GLN A 377 -28.55 -35.06 -22.30
C GLN A 377 -28.80 -35.65 -20.92
N GLN A 378 -28.27 -34.96 -19.91
CA GLN A 378 -28.42 -35.26 -18.50
C GLN A 378 -29.65 -34.52 -17.97
N SER A 379 -30.33 -35.13 -17.00
CA SER A 379 -31.55 -34.61 -16.38
C SER A 379 -31.21 -33.56 -15.32
N TYR A 380 -30.98 -32.32 -15.76
CA TYR A 380 -30.90 -31.16 -14.86
C TYR A 380 -32.18 -30.34 -14.91
N SER A 381 -32.53 -29.68 -13.81
CA SER A 381 -33.62 -28.70 -13.77
C SER A 381 -33.27 -27.45 -14.60
N ASP A 382 -34.28 -26.81 -15.16
CA ASP A 382 -34.09 -25.52 -15.83
C ASP A 382 -33.62 -24.46 -14.83
N HIS A 383 -32.61 -23.69 -15.22
CA HIS A 383 -32.02 -22.64 -14.39
C HIS A 383 -31.49 -21.49 -15.27
N PRO A 384 -31.69 -20.21 -14.90
CA PRO A 384 -31.25 -19.07 -15.71
C PRO A 384 -29.72 -19.00 -15.90
N ASP A 385 -28.95 -19.49 -14.93
CA ASP A 385 -27.47 -19.53 -15.02
C ASP A 385 -26.93 -20.72 -15.85
N ARG A 386 -27.81 -21.59 -16.37
CA ARG A 386 -27.40 -22.79 -17.11
C ARG A 386 -26.87 -22.42 -18.49
N PHE A 387 -25.69 -22.92 -18.82
CA PHE A 387 -25.21 -22.82 -20.19
C PHE A 387 -26.06 -23.68 -21.14
N THR A 388 -26.61 -23.07 -22.18
CA THR A 388 -27.48 -23.73 -23.17
C THR A 388 -26.80 -23.86 -24.53
N GLY A 389 -27.45 -24.55 -25.47
CA GLY A 389 -26.95 -24.72 -26.83
C GLY A 389 -25.64 -25.53 -26.90
N TRP A 390 -24.70 -25.05 -27.71
CA TRP A 390 -23.40 -25.69 -27.99
C TRP A 390 -22.29 -25.27 -27.00
N CYS A 391 -22.63 -24.46 -26.00
CA CYS A 391 -21.75 -24.03 -24.92
C CYS A 391 -21.65 -25.14 -23.85
N TYR A 392 -20.88 -26.22 -24.13
CA TYR A 392 -20.62 -27.37 -23.22
C TYR A 392 -19.75 -26.99 -22.01
N GLN A 393 -20.27 -26.08 -21.20
CA GLN A 393 -19.53 -25.36 -20.16
C GLN A 393 -20.15 -25.59 -18.79
N VAL A 394 -19.33 -25.40 -17.77
CA VAL A 394 -19.74 -25.36 -16.36
C VAL A 394 -18.82 -24.40 -15.61
N LEU A 395 -19.36 -23.69 -14.62
CA LEU A 395 -18.59 -22.84 -13.70
C LEU A 395 -18.43 -23.49 -12.33
N SER A 396 -17.44 -23.00 -11.58
CA SER A 396 -17.35 -23.22 -10.15
C SER A 396 -18.50 -22.56 -9.41
N ARG A 397 -18.82 -23.12 -8.24
CA ARG A 397 -19.72 -22.49 -7.27
C ARG A 397 -19.03 -21.38 -6.51
N GLU A 398 -17.75 -21.59 -6.19
CA GLU A 398 -16.92 -20.67 -5.43
C GLU A 398 -16.51 -19.47 -6.30
N SER A 399 -16.61 -18.28 -5.72
CA SER A 399 -16.03 -17.06 -6.28
C SER A 399 -14.56 -16.96 -5.87
N LEU A 400 -13.68 -16.81 -6.84
CA LEU A 400 -12.25 -16.68 -6.67
C LEU A 400 -11.89 -15.19 -6.52
N THR A 401 -11.37 -14.85 -5.34
CA THR A 401 -10.87 -13.52 -4.98
C THR A 401 -9.56 -13.67 -4.22
N GLY A 402 -8.68 -12.67 -4.28
CA GLY A 402 -7.33 -12.78 -3.72
C GLY A 402 -6.45 -13.76 -4.49
N ARG A 403 -5.64 -14.55 -3.75
CA ARG A 403 -4.74 -15.55 -4.33
C ARG A 403 -5.35 -16.93 -4.30
N CYS A 404 -5.47 -17.55 -5.47
CA CYS A 404 -6.03 -18.89 -5.61
C CYS A 404 -5.15 -19.72 -6.54
N TYR A 405 -4.96 -20.98 -6.18
CA TYR A 405 -4.34 -21.99 -7.02
C TYR A 405 -5.22 -23.22 -7.10
N TRP A 406 -5.36 -23.82 -8.28
CA TRP A 406 -6.00 -25.12 -8.44
C TRP A 406 -5.42 -25.87 -9.63
N GLU A 407 -5.54 -27.18 -9.60
CA GLU A 407 -5.08 -28.07 -10.68
C GLU A 407 -6.28 -28.75 -11.34
N VAL A 408 -6.28 -28.80 -12.67
CA VAL A 408 -7.25 -29.53 -13.48
C VAL A 408 -6.54 -30.68 -14.17
N GLU A 409 -6.93 -31.91 -13.86
CA GLU A 409 -6.53 -33.09 -14.60
C GLU A 409 -7.57 -33.37 -15.69
N TRP A 410 -7.15 -33.63 -16.91
CA TRP A 410 -8.05 -33.86 -18.03
C TRP A 410 -7.61 -35.03 -18.90
N ARG A 411 -8.59 -35.67 -19.55
CA ARG A 411 -8.37 -36.77 -20.51
C ARG A 411 -9.33 -36.62 -21.67
N GLY A 412 -8.96 -37.13 -22.84
CA GLY A 412 -9.82 -37.16 -24.03
C GLY A 412 -9.38 -36.17 -25.11
N GLY A 413 -10.34 -35.57 -25.80
CA GLY A 413 -10.11 -34.78 -27.02
C GLY A 413 -9.52 -33.41 -26.74
N ALA A 414 -10.31 -32.50 -26.17
CA ALA A 414 -9.87 -31.17 -25.80
C ALA A 414 -10.67 -30.62 -24.60
N VAL A 415 -9.98 -29.89 -23.73
CA VAL A 415 -10.58 -29.13 -22.62
C VAL A 415 -10.21 -27.66 -22.74
N LEU A 416 -11.10 -26.77 -22.30
CA LEU A 416 -10.84 -25.35 -22.08
C LEU A 416 -10.91 -25.11 -20.57
N VAL A 417 -9.78 -24.76 -19.97
CA VAL A 417 -9.69 -24.35 -18.57
C VAL A 417 -9.76 -22.83 -18.53
N ALA A 418 -10.82 -22.29 -17.94
CA ALA A 418 -11.15 -20.88 -18.02
C ALA A 418 -11.29 -20.22 -16.65
N VAL A 419 -11.18 -18.90 -16.65
CA VAL A 419 -11.55 -18.03 -15.55
C VAL A 419 -12.43 -16.93 -16.13
N THR A 420 -13.59 -16.65 -15.52
CA THR A 420 -14.58 -15.72 -16.08
C THR A 420 -15.31 -14.92 -15.01
N TYR A 421 -15.83 -13.75 -15.39
CA TYR A 421 -16.86 -13.07 -14.59
C TYR A 421 -18.18 -13.82 -14.59
N LYS A 422 -18.97 -13.64 -13.53
CA LYS A 422 -20.29 -14.28 -13.37
C LYS A 422 -21.32 -13.83 -14.43
N ASN A 423 -21.17 -12.64 -14.98
CA ASN A 423 -22.12 -12.06 -15.95
C ASN A 423 -21.79 -12.39 -17.41
N ILE A 424 -21.01 -13.47 -17.66
CA ILE A 424 -20.86 -14.05 -19.01
C ILE A 424 -22.23 -14.56 -19.50
N SER A 425 -22.50 -14.44 -20.81
CA SER A 425 -23.77 -14.89 -21.37
C SER A 425 -23.93 -16.41 -21.22
N ARG A 426 -25.15 -16.85 -20.91
CA ARG A 426 -25.49 -18.27 -20.68
C ARG A 426 -26.15 -18.93 -21.88
N ALA A 427 -26.67 -18.14 -22.80
CA ALA A 427 -27.41 -18.58 -23.97
C ALA A 427 -26.90 -17.88 -25.23
N GLY A 428 -26.93 -18.59 -26.35
CA GLY A 428 -26.46 -18.09 -27.64
C GLY A 428 -25.83 -19.16 -28.51
N TRP A 429 -25.57 -18.82 -29.77
CA TRP A 429 -24.97 -19.70 -30.78
C TRP A 429 -23.52 -19.30 -31.13
N GLY A 430 -22.91 -18.39 -30.37
CA GLY A 430 -21.63 -17.78 -30.75
C GLY A 430 -20.76 -17.28 -29.59
N ASP A 431 -19.96 -16.27 -29.90
CA ASP A 431 -18.82 -15.78 -29.12
C ASP A 431 -19.16 -15.26 -27.71
N GLU A 432 -20.41 -14.88 -27.48
CA GLU A 432 -20.85 -14.25 -26.22
C GLU A 432 -20.90 -15.22 -25.03
N CYS A 433 -21.18 -16.51 -25.26
CA CYS A 433 -21.20 -17.52 -24.19
C CYS A 433 -19.92 -18.33 -24.07
N VAL A 434 -19.14 -18.49 -25.15
CA VAL A 434 -17.96 -19.37 -25.16
C VAL A 434 -16.78 -18.74 -24.43
N PHE A 435 -16.15 -19.49 -23.52
CA PHE A 435 -14.96 -19.04 -22.81
C PHE A 435 -13.83 -18.64 -23.77
N GLY A 436 -13.26 -17.45 -23.55
CA GLY A 436 -12.18 -16.86 -24.34
C GLY A 436 -12.62 -16.09 -25.58
N TYR A 437 -13.90 -16.15 -25.96
CA TYR A 437 -14.44 -15.47 -27.16
C TYR A 437 -15.12 -14.12 -26.83
N ASN A 438 -15.03 -13.70 -25.57
CA ASN A 438 -15.52 -12.42 -25.05
C ASN A 438 -14.47 -11.78 -24.15
N ASP A 439 -14.71 -10.53 -23.77
CA ASP A 439 -13.88 -9.72 -22.88
C ASP A 439 -14.03 -10.07 -21.39
N LYS A 440 -14.93 -11.01 -21.05
CA LYS A 440 -15.23 -11.42 -19.66
C LYS A 440 -14.53 -12.70 -19.23
N SER A 441 -13.82 -13.37 -20.15
CA SER A 441 -13.22 -14.68 -19.90
C SER A 441 -11.82 -14.82 -20.50
N TRP A 442 -10.97 -15.55 -19.76
CA TRP A 442 -9.62 -15.95 -20.16
C TRP A 442 -9.56 -17.46 -20.12
N ALA A 443 -9.16 -18.09 -21.21
CA ALA A 443 -9.28 -19.54 -21.32
C ALA A 443 -8.07 -20.18 -22.01
N LEU A 444 -7.55 -21.25 -21.40
CA LEU A 444 -6.51 -22.09 -21.97
C LEU A 444 -7.15 -23.36 -22.54
N ARG A 445 -7.13 -23.49 -23.86
CA ARG A 445 -7.43 -24.74 -24.53
C ARG A 445 -6.23 -25.68 -24.43
N CYS A 446 -6.49 -26.88 -23.96
CA CYS A 446 -5.55 -27.98 -23.89
C CYS A 446 -6.07 -29.12 -24.77
N ASP A 447 -5.29 -29.51 -25.76
CA ASP A 447 -5.50 -30.75 -26.52
C ASP A 447 -4.19 -31.54 -26.58
N THR A 448 -4.25 -32.75 -27.17
CA THR A 448 -3.10 -33.68 -27.19
C THR A 448 -1.86 -33.11 -27.87
N ASN A 449 -2.03 -32.12 -28.75
CA ASN A 449 -0.97 -31.63 -29.63
C ASN A 449 -0.59 -30.16 -29.36
N SER A 450 -1.44 -29.38 -28.69
CA SER A 450 -1.26 -27.92 -28.59
C SER A 450 -1.86 -27.31 -27.32
N TYR A 451 -1.30 -26.16 -26.93
CA TYR A 451 -1.88 -25.24 -25.95
C TYR A 451 -2.24 -23.97 -26.70
N ILE A 452 -3.48 -23.51 -26.52
CA ILE A 452 -3.96 -22.30 -27.18
C ILE A 452 -4.68 -21.45 -26.16
N PHE A 453 -4.19 -20.23 -25.95
CA PHE A 453 -4.83 -19.26 -25.10
C PHE A 453 -5.83 -18.42 -25.89
N PHE A 454 -6.99 -18.15 -25.28
CA PHE A 454 -8.08 -17.36 -25.83
C PHE A 454 -8.52 -16.27 -24.85
N HIS A 455 -8.61 -15.04 -25.37
CA HIS A 455 -9.25 -13.92 -24.69
C HIS A 455 -9.80 -12.94 -25.74
N ASN A 456 -11.06 -12.52 -25.60
CA ASN A 456 -11.71 -11.60 -26.52
C ASN A 456 -11.53 -11.97 -28.02
N LYS A 457 -11.70 -13.26 -28.34
CA LYS A 457 -11.51 -13.87 -29.69
C LYS A 457 -10.07 -13.87 -30.20
N VAL A 458 -9.13 -13.29 -29.46
CA VAL A 458 -7.71 -13.35 -29.78
C VAL A 458 -7.19 -14.73 -29.41
N ARG A 459 -6.56 -15.38 -30.38
CA ARG A 459 -5.97 -16.71 -30.25
C ARG A 459 -4.44 -16.60 -30.20
N THR A 460 -3.84 -17.15 -29.15
CA THR A 460 -2.39 -17.22 -28.98
C THR A 460 -1.96 -18.68 -28.87
N VAL A 461 -1.14 -19.15 -29.81
CA VAL A 461 -0.58 -20.51 -29.76
C VAL A 461 0.61 -20.52 -28.80
N LEU A 462 0.64 -21.49 -27.88
CA LEU A 462 1.63 -21.58 -26.83
C LEU A 462 2.50 -22.83 -26.99
N SER A 463 3.76 -22.70 -26.60
CA SER A 463 4.72 -23.80 -26.51
C SER A 463 4.92 -24.22 -25.05
N GLY A 464 5.12 -25.52 -24.81
CA GLY A 464 5.37 -26.04 -23.46
C GLY A 464 5.30 -27.57 -23.41
N PRO A 465 5.82 -28.17 -22.32
CA PRO A 465 5.76 -29.62 -22.14
C PRO A 465 4.31 -30.07 -22.02
N ARG A 466 3.98 -31.19 -22.67
CA ARG A 466 2.62 -31.74 -22.65
C ARG A 466 2.34 -32.39 -21.29
N SER A 467 1.21 -32.03 -20.71
CA SER A 467 0.69 -32.65 -19.50
C SER A 467 -0.83 -32.78 -19.58
N SER A 468 -1.34 -33.87 -19.02
CA SER A 468 -2.76 -34.07 -18.71
C SER A 468 -3.22 -33.25 -17.50
N ARG A 469 -2.32 -32.48 -16.87
CA ARG A 469 -2.62 -31.59 -15.76
C ARG A 469 -2.20 -30.15 -16.02
N VAL A 470 -3.13 -29.24 -15.73
CA VAL A 470 -2.93 -27.80 -15.83
C VAL A 470 -3.08 -27.18 -14.44
N GLY A 471 -2.08 -26.43 -14.01
CA GLY A 471 -2.17 -25.58 -12.83
C GLY A 471 -2.63 -24.19 -13.23
N VAL A 472 -3.56 -23.60 -12.47
CA VAL A 472 -4.01 -22.22 -12.66
C VAL A 472 -3.74 -21.45 -11.39
N TYR A 473 -3.01 -20.34 -11.52
CA TYR A 473 -2.76 -19.40 -10.43
C TYR A 473 -3.43 -18.07 -10.75
N LEU A 474 -4.20 -17.56 -9.80
CA LEU A 474 -4.83 -16.26 -9.83
C LEU A 474 -4.31 -15.43 -8.66
N ASP A 475 -3.80 -14.24 -8.93
CA ASP A 475 -3.71 -13.16 -7.95
C ASP A 475 -4.65 -12.04 -8.41
N HIS A 476 -5.88 -12.06 -7.88
CA HIS A 476 -6.93 -11.14 -8.27
C HIS A 476 -6.56 -9.68 -7.95
N ARG A 477 -5.90 -9.44 -6.80
CA ARG A 477 -5.50 -8.10 -6.38
C ARG A 477 -4.36 -7.55 -7.23
N ALA A 478 -3.37 -8.38 -7.51
CA ALA A 478 -2.24 -7.99 -8.36
C ALA A 478 -2.58 -8.02 -9.85
N GLY A 479 -3.75 -8.52 -10.25
CA GLY A 479 -4.15 -8.60 -11.65
C GLY A 479 -3.40 -9.67 -12.45
N ILE A 480 -2.94 -10.74 -11.79
CA ILE A 480 -2.16 -11.82 -12.42
C ILE A 480 -3.04 -13.05 -12.61
N LEU A 481 -3.02 -13.62 -13.82
CA LEU A 481 -3.53 -14.96 -14.10
C LEU A 481 -2.48 -15.75 -14.88
N SER A 482 -2.01 -16.84 -14.29
CA SER A 482 -0.94 -17.67 -14.85
C SER A 482 -1.43 -19.11 -15.04
N PHE A 483 -1.08 -19.71 -16.17
CA PHE A 483 -1.36 -21.10 -16.49
C PHE A 483 -0.06 -21.89 -16.59
N TYR A 484 -0.07 -23.09 -16.02
CA TYR A 484 1.10 -23.94 -15.91
C TYR A 484 0.81 -25.35 -16.42
N SER A 485 1.78 -25.94 -17.11
CA SER A 485 1.81 -27.38 -17.36
C SER A 485 2.43 -28.06 -16.14
N VAL A 486 1.71 -29.00 -15.54
CA VAL A 486 2.13 -29.67 -14.29
C VAL A 486 2.38 -31.14 -14.58
N SER A 487 3.64 -31.57 -14.56
CA SER A 487 4.03 -32.98 -14.64
C SER A 487 4.99 -33.30 -13.49
N GLU A 488 6.14 -33.92 -13.76
CA GLU A 488 7.26 -33.98 -12.81
C GLU A 488 7.82 -32.58 -12.52
N THR A 489 7.72 -31.67 -13.50
CA THR A 489 8.09 -30.27 -13.37
C THR A 489 6.88 -29.37 -13.60
N MET A 490 6.93 -28.15 -13.07
CA MET A 490 5.89 -27.14 -13.26
C MET A 490 6.43 -26.06 -14.19
N THR A 491 5.87 -25.95 -15.39
CA THR A 491 6.34 -25.02 -16.44
C THR A 491 5.27 -23.99 -16.76
N LEU A 492 5.62 -22.70 -16.75
CA LEU A 492 4.71 -21.62 -17.14
C LEU A 492 4.36 -21.74 -18.63
N LEU A 493 3.07 -21.80 -18.94
CA LEU A 493 2.55 -21.80 -20.31
C LEU A 493 2.18 -20.39 -20.76
N HIS A 494 1.50 -19.63 -19.90
CA HIS A 494 1.05 -18.29 -20.21
C HIS A 494 0.78 -17.48 -18.95
N ARG A 495 1.04 -16.18 -19.02
CA ARG A 495 0.70 -15.22 -17.97
C ARG A 495 -0.02 -14.03 -18.58
N VAL A 496 -1.13 -13.66 -17.94
CA VAL A 496 -1.91 -12.47 -18.22
C VAL A 496 -1.73 -11.49 -17.06
N GLN A 497 -1.48 -10.23 -17.41
CA GLN A 497 -1.49 -9.12 -16.47
C GLN A 497 -2.64 -8.18 -16.88
N THR A 498 -3.67 -8.07 -16.05
CA THR A 498 -4.86 -7.26 -16.34
C THR A 498 -5.58 -6.84 -15.07
N THR A 499 -6.46 -5.84 -15.15
CA THR A 499 -7.27 -5.40 -14.00
C THR A 499 -8.58 -6.16 -13.95
N PHE A 500 -8.76 -6.99 -12.92
CA PHE A 500 -10.02 -7.70 -12.70
C PHE A 500 -11.03 -6.80 -11.98
N THR A 501 -12.20 -6.59 -12.59
CA THR A 501 -13.23 -5.65 -12.09
C THR A 501 -14.31 -6.31 -11.26
N GLN A 502 -14.40 -7.64 -11.27
CA GLN A 502 -15.40 -8.43 -10.53
C GLN A 502 -14.77 -9.72 -9.99
N PRO A 503 -15.40 -10.41 -9.01
CA PRO A 503 -15.01 -11.76 -8.64
C PRO A 503 -15.00 -12.70 -9.84
N LEU A 504 -14.03 -13.61 -9.86
CA LEU A 504 -13.84 -14.56 -10.94
C LEU A 504 -14.36 -15.95 -10.56
N TYR A 505 -14.66 -16.77 -11.55
CA TYR A 505 -15.12 -18.15 -11.39
C TYR A 505 -14.30 -19.05 -12.30
N ALA A 506 -13.89 -20.21 -11.80
CA ALA A 506 -13.25 -21.22 -12.63
C ALA A 506 -14.29 -21.81 -13.58
N GLY A 507 -13.90 -22.09 -14.81
CA GLY A 507 -14.76 -22.64 -15.85
C GLY A 507 -14.10 -23.82 -16.54
N LEU A 508 -14.91 -24.82 -16.90
CA LEU A 508 -14.49 -25.94 -17.72
C LEU A 508 -15.39 -26.02 -18.95
N TRP A 509 -14.79 -26.20 -20.12
CA TRP A 509 -15.49 -26.62 -21.33
C TRP A 509 -14.84 -27.89 -21.88
N LEU A 510 -15.67 -28.83 -22.32
CA LEU A 510 -15.23 -30.14 -22.75
C LEU A 510 -15.70 -30.43 -24.17
N TRP A 511 -14.81 -31.04 -24.97
CA TRP A 511 -15.13 -31.42 -26.34
C TRP A 511 -14.59 -32.79 -26.72
N GLY A 512 -15.44 -33.59 -27.35
CA GLY A 512 -15.15 -34.94 -27.79
C GLY A 512 -15.70 -35.98 -26.83
N ALA A 513 -16.13 -37.13 -27.39
CA ALA A 513 -16.70 -38.23 -26.61
C ALA A 513 -15.70 -38.74 -25.56
N ALA A 514 -16.20 -39.00 -24.34
CA ALA A 514 -15.41 -39.47 -23.19
C ALA A 514 -14.32 -38.51 -22.70
N THR A 515 -14.39 -37.22 -23.07
CA THR A 515 -13.52 -36.20 -22.48
C THR A 515 -13.94 -35.94 -21.05
N THR A 516 -12.97 -35.91 -20.14
CA THR A 516 -13.17 -35.63 -18.72
C THR A 516 -12.22 -34.52 -18.26
N ALA A 517 -12.68 -33.75 -17.28
CA ALA A 517 -11.89 -32.73 -16.60
C ALA A 517 -12.24 -32.77 -15.11
N GLU A 518 -11.23 -32.90 -14.26
CA GLU A 518 -11.36 -33.09 -12.81
C GLU A 518 -10.54 -32.03 -12.07
N LEU A 519 -11.20 -31.35 -11.14
CA LEU A 519 -10.58 -30.43 -10.18
C LEU A 519 -9.92 -31.26 -9.07
N ILE A 520 -8.59 -31.26 -9.07
CA ILE A 520 -7.80 -32.13 -8.19
C ILE A 520 -7.78 -31.56 -6.78
N LYS A 521 -8.04 -32.44 -5.81
CA LYS A 521 -7.70 -32.19 -4.41
C LYS A 521 -6.20 -32.37 -4.25
N VAL A 522 -5.49 -31.26 -4.37
CA VAL A 522 -4.08 -31.18 -4.05
C VAL A 522 -3.93 -31.19 -2.52
N LYS A 523 -3.23 -32.21 -2.00
CA LYS A 523 -2.87 -32.33 -0.58
C LYS A 523 -1.55 -31.64 -0.30
#